data_AF-A0A1I2AI58-F1
#
_entry.id   AF-A0A1I2AI58-F1
#
_cell.length_a   1.000
_cell.length_b   1.000
_cell.length_c   1.000
_cell.angle_alpha   90.00
_cell.angle_beta   90.00
_cell.angle_gamma   90.00
#
_symmetry.space_group_name_H-M   'P 1'
#
loop_
_entity.id
_entity.type
_entity.pdbx_description
1 polymer ?
#
loop_
_entity_poly.entity_id
_entity_poly.type
_entity_poly.pdbx_seq_one_letter_code
_entity_poly.pdbx_strand_id
1 'polypeptide(L)'
;MFTDTDSLSSETIDEISRLNPSMVYINGGEHSVSMDIEQLMKKQGKAVHRFSGVDRYDTARLIAEKIREGGNKKVVEIASGETSPDALSISSLAVKENAPILLSKKDDLTISTKAALAAWDVEKITIAGQTATISSSVESALVNGFNTGIANTDNIFSGTKNTRRIGGADRYETSALIAKHAVPESKLGVYTSGEIFADALVAGPYAGLKNAPVLLVNKDSVPNAIANYTKISKIDRAVVIGGVSTVYDITFDNIKSLIKR
;
A
#
# COMPACT_ATOMS: atom_id res chain seq x y z
N MET A 1 6.81 5.63 -10.53
CA MET A 1 8.20 6.10 -10.75
C MET A 1 8.61 6.95 -9.56
N PHE A 2 9.91 7.13 -9.34
CA PHE A 2 10.46 7.96 -8.27
C PHE A 2 11.12 9.21 -8.82
N THR A 3 11.23 10.22 -7.97
CA THR A 3 11.89 11.50 -8.23
C THR A 3 12.60 11.92 -6.96
N ASP A 4 13.71 12.64 -7.10
CA ASP A 4 14.18 13.48 -6.01
C ASP A 4 13.28 14.71 -5.91
N THR A 5 13.41 15.47 -4.82
CA THR A 5 12.56 16.63 -4.57
C THR A 5 12.58 17.61 -5.75
N ASP A 6 13.77 17.91 -6.27
CA ASP A 6 13.98 18.97 -7.26
C ASP A 6 14.43 18.46 -8.63
N SER A 7 14.58 17.15 -8.81
CA SER A 7 15.09 16.57 -10.06
C SER A 7 14.52 15.20 -10.37
N LEU A 8 14.29 14.96 -11.67
CA LEU A 8 14.04 13.64 -12.21
C LEU A 8 15.36 13.06 -12.72
N SER A 9 15.63 11.80 -12.39
CA SER A 9 16.76 11.08 -12.97
C SER A 9 16.57 10.84 -14.47
N SER A 10 17.66 10.57 -15.19
CA SER A 10 17.61 10.19 -16.61
C SER A 10 16.69 9.01 -16.85
N GLU A 11 16.73 8.00 -15.97
CA GLU A 11 15.93 6.78 -16.08
C GLU A 11 14.43 7.10 -15.96
N THR A 12 14.06 7.98 -15.02
CA THR A 12 12.66 8.40 -14.87
C THR A 12 12.20 9.23 -16.08
N ILE A 13 13.03 10.13 -16.60
CA ILE A 13 12.71 10.93 -17.80
C ILE A 13 12.51 10.04 -19.02
N ASP A 14 13.42 9.08 -19.23
CA ASP A 14 13.36 8.13 -20.34
C ASP A 14 12.11 7.27 -20.24
N GLU A 15 11.77 6.80 -19.03
CA GLU A 15 10.58 5.98 -18.83
C GLU A 15 9.27 6.79 -19.00
N ILE A 16 9.21 8.05 -18.54
CA ILE A 16 8.08 8.95 -18.82
C ILE A 16 7.94 9.16 -20.34
N SER A 17 9.06 9.37 -21.04
CA SER A 17 9.08 9.57 -22.49
C SER A 17 8.61 8.32 -23.23
N ARG A 18 9.08 7.14 -22.82
CA ARG A 18 8.71 5.84 -23.38
C ARG A 18 7.22 5.53 -23.19
N LEU A 19 6.66 5.81 -22.00
CA LEU A 19 5.23 5.60 -21.72
C LEU A 19 4.35 6.65 -22.39
N ASN A 20 4.88 7.85 -22.64
CA ASN A 20 4.19 8.99 -23.21
C ASN A 20 2.78 9.21 -22.59
N PRO A 21 2.66 9.34 -21.26
CA PRO A 21 1.36 9.42 -20.60
C PRO A 21 0.60 10.69 -21.02
N SER A 22 -0.73 10.67 -21.01
CA SER A 22 -1.55 11.89 -21.14
C SER A 22 -1.72 12.62 -19.80
N MET A 23 -1.63 11.88 -18.70
CA MET A 23 -1.86 12.33 -17.33
C MET A 23 -0.72 11.87 -16.41
N VAL A 24 -0.22 12.78 -15.57
CA VAL A 24 0.77 12.52 -14.54
C VAL A 24 0.17 12.83 -13.18
N TYR A 25 0.22 11.85 -12.27
CA TYR A 25 -0.16 12.03 -10.87
C TYR A 25 1.09 12.25 -10.02
N ILE A 26 1.09 13.30 -9.21
CA ILE A 26 2.14 13.58 -8.23
C ILE A 26 1.59 13.32 -6.84
N ASN A 27 2.29 12.49 -6.05
CA ASN A 27 1.91 12.18 -4.67
C ASN A 27 2.83 12.96 -3.72
N GLY A 28 2.26 13.84 -2.90
CA GLY A 28 2.97 14.65 -1.93
C GLY A 28 3.03 16.14 -2.28
N GLY A 29 3.32 16.94 -1.27
CA GLY A 29 3.46 18.38 -1.39
C GLY A 29 4.77 18.82 -2.02
N GLU A 30 4.93 20.14 -2.15
CA GLU A 30 6.07 20.76 -2.83
C GLU A 30 7.42 20.47 -2.18
N HIS A 31 7.43 20.12 -0.89
CA HIS A 31 8.66 19.73 -0.17
C HIS A 31 9.11 18.30 -0.50
N SER A 32 8.23 17.48 -1.07
CA SER A 32 8.54 16.11 -1.51
C SER A 32 8.77 16.03 -3.01
N VAL A 33 8.02 16.81 -3.79
CA VAL A 33 8.20 16.95 -5.23
C VAL A 33 7.93 18.41 -5.57
N SER A 34 8.95 19.16 -5.96
CA SER A 34 8.86 20.60 -6.16
C SER A 34 7.86 21.00 -7.25
N MET A 35 7.50 22.28 -7.25
CA MET A 35 6.68 22.83 -8.34
C MET A 35 7.39 22.78 -9.69
N ASP A 36 8.73 22.80 -9.71
CA ASP A 36 9.50 22.80 -10.95
C ASP A 36 9.30 21.49 -11.73
N ILE A 37 9.22 20.35 -11.03
CA ILE A 37 8.88 19.05 -11.64
C ILE A 37 7.46 19.07 -12.22
N GLU A 38 6.49 19.63 -11.50
CA GLU A 38 5.12 19.76 -11.99
C GLU A 38 5.04 20.66 -13.24
N GLN A 39 5.73 21.81 -13.22
CA GLN A 39 5.79 22.72 -14.35
C GLN A 39 6.49 22.10 -15.55
N LEU A 40 7.55 21.31 -15.33
CA LEU A 40 8.24 20.57 -16.38
C LEU A 40 7.28 19.62 -17.11
N MET A 41 6.49 18.84 -16.36
CA MET A 41 5.50 17.93 -16.94
C MET A 41 4.41 18.70 -17.71
N LYS A 42 3.91 19.81 -17.17
CA LYS A 42 2.93 20.67 -17.87
C LYS A 42 3.49 21.25 -19.17
N LYS A 43 4.74 21.70 -19.18
CA LYS A 43 5.43 22.22 -20.38
C LYS A 43 5.58 21.15 -21.47
N GLN A 44 5.66 19.88 -21.10
CA GLN A 44 5.64 18.74 -22.02
C GLN A 44 4.22 18.37 -22.51
N GLY A 45 3.22 19.22 -22.27
CA GLY A 45 1.85 19.02 -22.71
C GLY A 45 1.09 17.95 -21.93
N LYS A 46 1.57 17.57 -20.73
CA LYS A 46 0.94 16.58 -19.86
C LYS A 46 -0.10 17.24 -18.97
N ALA A 47 -1.26 16.60 -18.79
CA ALA A 47 -2.14 16.95 -17.69
C ALA A 47 -1.49 16.49 -16.38
N VAL A 48 -1.49 17.34 -15.34
CA VAL A 48 -0.88 17.02 -14.05
C VAL A 48 -1.88 17.23 -12.94
N HIS A 49 -1.99 16.25 -12.05
CA HIS A 49 -2.76 16.36 -10.82
C HIS A 49 -1.91 15.95 -9.62
N ARG A 50 -1.88 16.81 -8.61
CA ARG A 50 -1.11 16.60 -7.38
C ARG A 50 -2.05 16.25 -6.24
N PHE A 51 -1.77 15.14 -5.57
CA PHE A 51 -2.37 14.79 -4.29
C PHE A 51 -1.46 15.28 -3.18
N SER A 52 -1.82 16.41 -2.55
CA SER A 52 -1.06 17.00 -1.45
C SER A 52 -2.02 17.47 -0.37
N GLY A 53 -2.15 16.67 0.68
CA GLY A 53 -2.85 17.07 1.90
C GLY A 53 -1.92 17.80 2.88
N VAL A 54 -2.48 18.29 3.98
CA VAL A 54 -1.72 18.93 5.06
C VAL A 54 -0.71 17.98 5.73
N ASP A 55 -0.98 16.67 5.66
CA ASP A 55 -0.08 15.61 6.11
C ASP A 55 -0.29 14.33 5.28
N ARG A 56 0.38 13.24 5.69
CA ARG A 56 0.26 11.93 5.02
C ARG A 56 -1.13 11.31 5.11
N TYR A 57 -1.89 11.61 6.16
CA TYR A 57 -3.24 11.07 6.36
C TYR A 57 -4.23 11.77 5.43
N ASP A 58 -4.11 13.09 5.32
CA ASP A 58 -4.92 13.87 4.40
C ASP A 58 -4.56 13.61 2.93
N THR A 59 -3.27 13.43 2.63
CA THR A 59 -2.82 12.98 1.30
C THR A 59 -3.41 11.61 0.94
N ALA A 60 -3.40 10.66 1.88
CA ALA A 60 -4.02 9.34 1.68
C ALA A 60 -5.53 9.45 1.45
N ARG A 61 -6.23 10.35 2.16
CA ARG A 61 -7.66 10.64 1.91
C ARG A 61 -7.89 11.14 0.47
N LEU A 62 -7.11 12.11 -0.01
CA LEU A 62 -7.26 12.65 -1.37
C LEU A 62 -7.02 11.58 -2.45
N ILE A 63 -5.99 10.74 -2.27
CA ILE A 63 -5.74 9.60 -3.15
C ILE A 63 -6.90 8.60 -3.09
N ALA A 64 -7.41 8.32 -1.90
CA ALA A 64 -8.53 7.41 -1.68
C ALA A 64 -9.83 7.88 -2.37
N GLU A 65 -10.11 9.19 -2.33
CA GLU A 65 -11.23 9.80 -3.06
C GLU A 65 -11.11 9.54 -4.56
N LYS A 66 -9.91 9.76 -5.13
CA LYS A 66 -9.69 9.49 -6.55
C LYS A 66 -9.87 8.02 -6.90
N ILE A 67 -9.31 7.11 -6.10
CA ILE A 67 -9.44 5.66 -6.32
C ILE A 67 -10.92 5.27 -6.35
N ARG A 68 -11.73 5.81 -5.42
CA ARG A 68 -13.17 5.48 -5.30
C ARG A 68 -14.02 5.99 -6.46
N GLU A 69 -13.56 6.93 -7.28
CA GLU A 69 -14.29 7.39 -8.47
C GLU A 69 -14.54 6.24 -9.47
N GLY A 70 -13.53 5.37 -9.65
CA GLY A 70 -13.61 4.16 -10.49
C GLY A 70 -13.46 2.84 -9.72
N GLY A 71 -13.33 2.94 -8.40
CA GLY A 71 -13.00 1.85 -7.49
C GLY A 71 -14.19 1.27 -6.74
N ASN A 72 -13.87 0.39 -5.81
CA ASN A 72 -14.83 -0.15 -4.87
C ASN A 72 -15.23 0.92 -3.84
N LYS A 73 -16.53 1.23 -3.80
CA LYS A 73 -17.08 2.25 -2.90
C LYS A 73 -17.44 1.71 -1.52
N LYS A 74 -17.43 0.39 -1.35
CA LYS A 74 -17.91 -0.31 -0.13
C LYS A 74 -16.78 -0.89 0.71
N VAL A 75 -15.56 -0.92 0.18
CA VAL A 75 -14.40 -1.50 0.85
C VAL A 75 -13.36 -0.41 1.10
N VAL A 76 -12.76 -0.43 2.29
CA VAL A 76 -11.60 0.41 2.64
C VAL A 76 -10.56 -0.44 3.35
N GLU A 77 -9.30 -0.22 3.01
CA GLU A 77 -8.16 -0.83 3.68
C GLU A 77 -7.53 0.23 4.61
N ILE A 78 -7.14 -0.16 5.83
CA ILE A 78 -6.51 0.72 6.82
C ILE A 78 -5.10 0.20 7.10
N ALA A 79 -4.12 1.10 6.99
CA ALA A 79 -2.73 0.82 7.35
C ALA A 79 -2.18 1.88 8.32
N SER A 80 -1.09 1.55 9.00
CA SER A 80 -0.42 2.52 9.87
C SER A 80 0.23 3.62 9.03
N GLY A 81 -0.02 4.87 9.37
CA GLY A 81 0.71 6.01 8.81
C GLY A 81 2.07 6.23 9.47
N GLU A 82 2.35 5.56 10.58
CA GLU A 82 3.56 5.74 11.39
C GLU A 82 4.61 4.66 11.08
N THR A 83 4.16 3.48 10.65
CA THR A 83 5.02 2.36 10.25
C THR A 83 4.70 1.91 8.82
N SER A 84 5.72 1.86 7.96
CA SER A 84 5.55 1.60 6.53
C SER A 84 5.33 0.14 6.09
N PRO A 85 5.78 -0.94 6.79
CA PRO A 85 5.77 -2.27 6.20
C PRO A 85 4.35 -2.85 6.00
N ASP A 86 3.41 -2.51 6.88
CA ASP A 86 2.04 -3.03 6.82
C ASP A 86 1.29 -2.47 5.59
N ALA A 87 1.50 -1.18 5.26
CA ALA A 87 0.91 -0.53 4.09
C ALA A 87 1.40 -1.13 2.75
N LEU A 88 2.62 -1.67 2.71
CA LEU A 88 3.18 -2.27 1.50
C LEU A 88 2.56 -3.63 1.21
N SER A 89 2.44 -4.46 2.24
CA SER A 89 1.88 -5.80 2.09
C SER A 89 0.40 -5.78 1.73
N ILE A 90 -0.38 -4.82 2.27
CA ILE A 90 -1.81 -4.66 1.95
C ILE A 90 -2.07 -4.13 0.53
N SER A 91 -1.06 -3.59 -0.17
CA SER A 91 -1.24 -3.07 -1.54
C SER A 91 -1.81 -4.11 -2.52
N SER A 92 -1.35 -5.36 -2.43
CA SER A 92 -1.86 -6.46 -3.27
C SER A 92 -3.34 -6.76 -3.00
N LEU A 93 -3.78 -6.65 -1.74
CA LEU A 93 -5.18 -6.78 -1.35
C LEU A 93 -6.00 -5.57 -1.83
N ALA A 94 -5.50 -4.36 -1.62
CA ALA A 94 -6.16 -3.13 -2.06
C ALA A 94 -6.39 -3.10 -3.58
N VAL A 95 -5.40 -3.52 -4.38
CA VAL A 95 -5.57 -3.63 -5.84
C VAL A 95 -6.59 -4.70 -6.20
N LYS A 96 -6.53 -5.90 -5.58
CA LYS A 96 -7.49 -6.97 -5.83
C LYS A 96 -8.93 -6.55 -5.52
N GLU A 97 -9.13 -5.85 -4.40
CA GLU A 97 -10.45 -5.39 -3.98
C GLU A 97 -10.86 -4.07 -4.63
N ASN A 98 -9.96 -3.48 -5.44
CA ASN A 98 -10.07 -2.16 -6.05
C ASN A 98 -10.42 -1.09 -5.00
N ALA A 99 -9.88 -1.23 -3.80
CA ALA A 99 -10.21 -0.45 -2.62
C ALA A 99 -9.10 0.55 -2.29
N PRO A 100 -9.45 1.74 -1.77
CA PRO A 100 -8.45 2.68 -1.31
C PRO A 100 -7.81 2.23 0.01
N ILE A 101 -6.59 2.72 0.25
CA ILE A 101 -5.90 2.60 1.54
C ILE A 101 -5.99 3.96 2.25
N LEU A 102 -6.59 3.99 3.44
CA LEU A 102 -6.48 5.12 4.37
C LEU A 102 -5.44 4.81 5.45
N LEU A 103 -4.91 5.87 6.07
CA LEU A 103 -3.90 5.76 7.11
C LEU A 103 -4.49 6.06 8.50
N SER A 104 -3.97 5.38 9.52
CA SER A 104 -4.28 5.64 10.93
C SER A 104 -3.00 5.84 11.73
N LYS A 105 -3.07 6.65 12.79
CA LYS A 105 -2.07 6.57 13.87
C LYS A 105 -2.37 5.33 14.72
N LYS A 106 -1.43 4.95 15.59
CA LYS A 106 -1.60 3.81 16.48
C LYS A 106 -2.88 3.88 17.30
N ASP A 107 -3.11 5.00 17.98
CA ASP A 107 -4.20 5.14 18.95
C ASP A 107 -5.27 6.16 18.53
N ASP A 108 -5.18 6.69 17.31
CA ASP A 108 -6.13 7.68 16.80
C ASP A 108 -6.35 7.56 15.29
N LEU A 109 -7.64 7.51 14.91
CA LEU A 109 -8.06 7.79 13.54
C LEU A 109 -8.06 9.32 13.38
N THR A 110 -7.16 9.81 12.54
CA THR A 110 -7.04 11.25 12.30
C THR A 110 -8.32 11.83 11.73
N ILE A 111 -8.49 13.15 11.86
CA ILE A 111 -9.68 13.84 11.37
C ILE A 111 -9.94 13.58 9.88
N SER A 112 -8.90 13.53 9.04
CA SER A 112 -9.02 13.22 7.61
C SER A 112 -9.56 11.80 7.38
N THR A 113 -9.05 10.81 8.11
CA THR A 113 -9.52 9.42 7.98
C THR A 113 -10.95 9.26 8.52
N LYS A 114 -11.28 9.91 9.64
CA LYS A 114 -12.64 9.93 10.20
C LYS A 114 -13.63 10.57 9.21
N ALA A 115 -13.28 11.73 8.65
CA ALA A 115 -14.12 12.44 7.68
C ALA A 115 -14.39 11.60 6.43
N ALA A 116 -13.37 10.94 5.91
CA ALA A 116 -13.48 10.04 4.77
C ALA A 116 -14.48 8.91 5.05
N LEU A 117 -14.30 8.20 6.17
CA LEU A 117 -15.16 7.08 6.55
C LEU A 117 -16.61 7.52 6.84
N ALA A 118 -16.82 8.66 7.49
CA ALA A 118 -18.17 9.17 7.76
C ALA A 118 -18.90 9.63 6.49
N ALA A 119 -18.16 10.13 5.49
CA ALA A 119 -18.74 10.52 4.20
C ALA A 119 -19.06 9.32 3.30
N TRP A 120 -18.58 8.12 3.62
CA TRP A 120 -18.65 6.95 2.77
C TRP A 120 -19.51 5.85 3.37
N ASP A 121 -20.35 5.25 2.55
CA ASP A 121 -21.14 4.07 2.92
C ASP A 121 -20.26 2.80 2.85
N VAL A 122 -19.30 2.69 3.78
CA VAL A 122 -18.32 1.61 3.85
C VAL A 122 -18.93 0.39 4.52
N GLU A 123 -18.94 -0.74 3.82
CA GLU A 123 -19.48 -2.01 4.29
C GLU A 123 -18.40 -2.95 4.81
N LYS A 124 -17.15 -2.83 4.36
CA LYS A 124 -16.05 -3.69 4.77
C LYS A 124 -14.78 -2.89 5.03
N ILE A 125 -14.12 -3.22 6.13
CA ILE A 125 -12.82 -2.65 6.48
C ILE A 125 -11.81 -3.76 6.75
N THR A 126 -10.63 -3.69 6.13
CA THR A 126 -9.50 -4.53 6.51
C THR A 126 -8.42 -3.68 7.15
N ILE A 127 -7.94 -4.06 8.33
CA ILE A 127 -6.84 -3.41 9.04
C ILE A 127 -5.58 -4.23 8.82
N ALA A 128 -4.53 -3.66 8.21
CA ALA A 128 -3.21 -4.29 8.16
C ALA A 128 -2.40 -3.97 9.41
N GLY A 129 -1.78 -5.00 9.97
CA GLY A 129 -0.92 -4.90 11.13
C GLY A 129 -1.59 -5.28 12.44
N GLN A 130 -0.75 -5.45 13.47
CA GLN A 130 -1.19 -5.82 14.81
C GLN A 130 -1.55 -4.61 15.66
N THR A 131 -2.01 -4.89 16.89
CA THR A 131 -2.36 -3.87 17.89
C THR A 131 -1.20 -2.97 18.30
N ALA A 132 0.04 -3.38 18.04
CA ALA A 132 1.23 -2.57 18.26
C ALA A 132 1.30 -1.35 17.30
N THR A 133 0.78 -1.48 16.08
CA THR A 133 0.81 -0.45 15.02
C THR A 133 -0.53 0.25 14.82
N ILE A 134 -1.65 -0.44 15.08
CA ILE A 134 -3.02 0.12 15.12
C ILE A 134 -3.77 -0.56 16.25
N SER A 135 -4.06 0.14 17.34
CA SER A 135 -4.57 -0.46 18.57
C SER A 135 -6.01 -0.96 18.47
N SER A 136 -6.42 -1.74 19.46
CA SER A 136 -7.79 -2.28 19.55
C SER A 136 -8.84 -1.20 19.74
N SER A 137 -8.48 -0.01 20.25
CA SER A 137 -9.42 1.12 20.36
C SER A 137 -9.78 1.68 18.99
N VAL A 138 -8.80 1.80 18.08
CA VAL A 138 -9.04 2.18 16.69
C VAL A 138 -9.94 1.15 16.00
N GLU A 139 -9.65 -0.15 16.16
CA GLU A 139 -10.51 -1.21 15.61
C GLU A 139 -11.93 -1.16 16.19
N SER A 140 -12.06 -0.93 17.49
CA SER A 140 -13.37 -0.78 18.14
C SER A 140 -14.16 0.42 17.60
N ALA A 141 -13.48 1.53 17.29
CA ALA A 141 -14.11 2.69 16.66
C ALA A 141 -14.56 2.39 15.22
N LEU A 142 -13.79 1.61 14.45
CA LEU A 142 -14.18 1.17 13.10
C LEU A 142 -15.39 0.21 13.13
N VAL A 143 -15.50 -0.62 14.17
CA VAL A 143 -16.64 -1.56 14.33
C VAL A 143 -17.89 -0.86 14.84
N ASN A 144 -17.77 -0.05 15.89
CA ASN A 144 -18.91 0.51 16.61
C ASN A 144 -19.35 1.89 16.09
N GLY A 145 -18.52 2.52 15.27
CA GLY A 145 -18.74 3.86 14.79
C GLY A 145 -18.14 4.94 15.69
N PHE A 146 -18.13 6.16 15.17
CA PHE A 146 -17.61 7.34 15.85
C PHE A 146 -18.25 8.61 15.29
N ASN A 147 -18.23 9.67 16.10
CA ASN A 147 -18.43 11.03 15.61
C ASN A 147 -17.08 11.59 15.13
N THR A 148 -17.06 12.26 13.98
CA THR A 148 -15.84 12.88 13.45
C THR A 148 -15.29 14.00 14.34
N GLY A 149 -16.13 14.65 15.15
CA GLY A 149 -15.76 15.84 15.92
C GLY A 149 -15.75 17.14 15.08
N ILE A 150 -16.25 17.08 13.84
CA ILE A 150 -16.41 18.25 12.96
C ILE A 150 -17.71 18.96 13.34
N ALA A 151 -17.60 20.21 13.80
CA ALA A 151 -18.76 21.00 14.23
C ALA A 151 -19.78 21.18 13.09
N ASN A 152 -21.07 21.21 13.44
CA ASN A 152 -22.19 21.52 12.55
C ASN A 152 -22.41 20.54 11.37
N THR A 153 -22.09 19.26 11.56
CA THR A 153 -22.35 18.21 10.57
C THR A 153 -22.84 16.93 11.26
N ASP A 154 -23.79 16.21 10.65
CA ASP A 154 -24.18 14.83 11.04
C ASP A 154 -23.13 13.81 10.53
N ASN A 155 -21.84 14.15 10.66
CA ASN A 155 -20.72 13.35 10.19
C ASN A 155 -20.42 12.24 11.22
N ILE A 156 -21.34 11.29 11.28
CA ILE A 156 -21.27 10.08 12.10
C ILE A 156 -20.96 8.92 11.17
N PHE A 157 -19.88 8.20 11.47
CA PHE A 157 -19.67 6.88 10.91
C PHE A 157 -20.37 5.87 11.82
N SER A 158 -21.32 5.10 11.29
CA SER A 158 -22.10 4.12 12.10
C SER A 158 -21.35 2.83 12.43
N GLY A 159 -20.12 2.67 11.92
CA GLY A 159 -19.33 1.45 12.10
C GLY A 159 -19.64 0.38 11.06
N THR A 160 -18.72 -0.58 10.91
CA THR A 160 -18.94 -1.78 10.10
C THR A 160 -18.61 -3.06 10.87
N LYS A 161 -19.60 -3.97 10.92
CA LYS A 161 -19.43 -5.30 11.50
C LYS A 161 -18.52 -6.20 10.67
N ASN A 162 -18.26 -5.86 9.40
CA ASN A 162 -17.32 -6.56 8.55
C ASN A 162 -15.94 -5.86 8.59
N THR A 163 -15.47 -5.64 9.81
CA THR A 163 -14.09 -5.19 10.08
C THR A 163 -13.24 -6.40 10.41
N ARG A 164 -12.09 -6.54 9.75
CA ARG A 164 -11.14 -7.62 10.01
C ARG A 164 -9.72 -7.10 10.09
N ARG A 165 -8.97 -7.58 11.07
CA ARG A 165 -7.52 -7.37 11.16
C ARG A 165 -6.72 -8.50 10.51
N ILE A 166 -5.66 -8.15 9.81
CA ILE A 166 -4.64 -9.08 9.29
C ILE A 166 -3.26 -8.57 9.72
N GLY A 167 -2.65 -9.24 10.69
CA GLY A 167 -1.31 -8.90 11.19
C GLY A 167 -0.62 -10.12 11.79
N GLY A 168 0.69 -10.23 11.56
CA GLY A 168 1.58 -11.23 12.16
C GLY A 168 2.49 -10.64 13.24
N ALA A 169 3.37 -11.45 13.81
CA ALA A 169 4.35 -11.02 14.81
C ALA A 169 5.36 -10.00 14.25
N ASP A 170 5.61 -10.05 12.94
CA ASP A 170 6.46 -9.10 12.23
C ASP A 170 5.92 -8.81 10.82
N ARG A 171 6.63 -7.93 10.09
CA ARG A 171 6.27 -7.55 8.72
C ARG A 171 6.24 -8.72 7.74
N TYR A 172 7.06 -9.75 7.97
CA TYR A 172 7.20 -10.90 7.09
C TYR A 172 5.99 -11.81 7.26
N GLU A 173 5.62 -12.11 8.50
CA GLU A 173 4.41 -12.87 8.81
C GLU A 173 3.14 -12.11 8.38
N THR A 174 3.05 -10.80 8.61
CA THR A 174 1.95 -9.97 8.08
C THR A 174 1.83 -10.12 6.56
N SER A 175 2.94 -10.03 5.81
CA SER A 175 2.91 -10.18 4.35
C SER A 175 2.45 -11.57 3.89
N ALA A 176 2.85 -12.64 4.58
CA ALA A 176 2.38 -14.00 4.30
C ALA A 176 0.88 -14.17 4.62
N LEU A 177 0.40 -13.59 5.73
CA LEU A 177 -1.01 -13.62 6.10
C LEU A 177 -1.87 -12.85 5.11
N ILE A 178 -1.43 -11.67 4.67
CA ILE A 178 -2.14 -10.92 3.64
C ILE A 178 -2.13 -11.70 2.33
N ALA A 179 -1.01 -12.29 1.93
CA ALA A 179 -0.92 -13.12 0.73
C ALA A 179 -1.94 -14.27 0.73
N LYS A 180 -2.10 -14.95 1.88
CA LYS A 180 -3.09 -16.02 2.07
C LYS A 180 -4.54 -15.56 1.88
N HIS A 181 -4.86 -14.33 2.23
CA HIS A 181 -6.22 -13.79 2.09
C HIS A 181 -6.46 -13.12 0.74
N ALA A 182 -5.46 -12.36 0.27
CA ALA A 182 -5.53 -11.61 -0.96
C ALA A 182 -5.54 -12.56 -2.15
N VAL A 183 -4.55 -13.44 -2.31
CA VAL A 183 -4.41 -14.21 -3.55
C VAL A 183 -3.93 -15.65 -3.28
N PRO A 184 -4.70 -16.45 -2.53
CA PRO A 184 -4.32 -17.82 -2.15
C PRO A 184 -4.06 -18.74 -3.34
N GLU A 185 -4.71 -18.44 -4.46
CA GLU A 185 -4.65 -19.23 -5.70
C GLU A 185 -3.55 -18.76 -6.66
N SER A 186 -2.77 -17.73 -6.29
CA SER A 186 -1.72 -17.21 -7.17
C SER A 186 -0.62 -18.24 -7.40
N LYS A 187 -0.25 -18.38 -8.66
CA LYS A 187 0.93 -19.14 -9.11
C LYS A 187 2.21 -18.31 -9.11
N LEU A 188 2.09 -16.99 -9.02
CA LEU A 188 3.23 -16.07 -8.97
C LEU A 188 3.37 -15.49 -7.57
N GLY A 189 4.58 -15.51 -7.00
CA GLY A 189 4.96 -14.73 -5.83
C GLY A 189 5.83 -13.54 -6.24
N VAL A 190 5.53 -12.34 -5.73
CA VAL A 190 6.40 -11.16 -5.90
C VAL A 190 7.15 -10.93 -4.60
N TYR A 191 8.47 -11.08 -4.63
CA TYR A 191 9.34 -10.98 -3.47
C TYR A 191 10.10 -9.65 -3.50
N THR A 192 10.17 -8.96 -2.38
CA THR A 192 10.86 -7.67 -2.25
C THR A 192 11.48 -7.54 -0.88
N SER A 193 12.48 -6.67 -0.74
CA SER A 193 13.07 -6.37 0.56
C SER A 193 12.01 -5.85 1.54
N GLY A 194 11.95 -6.45 2.73
CA GLY A 194 11.19 -5.93 3.86
C GLY A 194 11.95 -4.86 4.64
N GLU A 195 13.22 -4.63 4.32
CA GLU A 195 14.10 -3.67 5.02
C GLU A 195 14.17 -2.33 4.28
N ILE A 196 14.12 -2.35 2.94
CA ILE A 196 14.21 -1.17 2.08
C ILE A 196 12.88 -0.97 1.34
N PHE A 197 12.22 0.16 1.63
CA PHE A 197 10.82 0.39 1.24
C PHE A 197 10.61 0.80 -0.22
N ALA A 198 11.63 1.38 -0.89
CA ALA A 198 11.50 1.89 -2.25
C ALA A 198 11.13 0.77 -3.25
N ASP A 199 11.82 -0.37 -3.16
CA ASP A 199 11.57 -1.54 -4.03
C ASP A 199 10.17 -2.12 -3.78
N ALA A 200 9.75 -2.15 -2.51
CA ALA A 200 8.44 -2.67 -2.15
C ALA A 200 7.28 -1.77 -2.64
N LEU A 201 7.48 -0.46 -2.71
CA LEU A 201 6.47 0.47 -3.24
C LEU A 201 6.16 0.23 -4.72
N VAL A 202 7.17 -0.11 -5.53
CA VAL A 202 6.96 -0.46 -6.95
C VAL A 202 6.47 -1.89 -7.13
N ALA A 203 6.75 -2.78 -6.17
CA ALA A 203 6.26 -4.16 -6.20
C ALA A 203 4.73 -4.25 -6.08
N GLY A 204 4.11 -3.36 -5.29
CA GLY A 204 2.65 -3.37 -5.07
C GLY A 204 1.81 -3.31 -6.35
N PRO A 205 1.94 -2.26 -7.19
CA PRO A 205 1.22 -2.17 -8.45
C PRO A 205 1.50 -3.35 -9.39
N TYR A 206 2.75 -3.81 -9.48
CA TYR A 206 3.09 -4.99 -10.30
C TYR A 206 2.39 -6.25 -9.81
N ALA A 207 2.46 -6.52 -8.51
CA ALA A 207 1.84 -7.68 -7.88
C ALA A 207 0.31 -7.65 -8.04
N GLY A 208 -0.31 -6.49 -7.83
CA GLY A 208 -1.73 -6.28 -8.04
C GLY A 208 -2.17 -6.57 -9.49
N LEU A 209 -1.45 -6.05 -10.49
CA LEU A 209 -1.72 -6.32 -11.91
C LEU A 209 -1.58 -7.81 -12.29
N LYS A 210 -0.73 -8.54 -11.57
CA LYS A 210 -0.52 -9.98 -11.79
C LYS A 210 -1.40 -10.86 -10.91
N ASN A 211 -2.28 -10.29 -10.08
CA ASN A 211 -3.03 -11.00 -9.04
C ASN A 211 -2.09 -11.87 -8.17
N ALA A 212 -0.93 -11.32 -7.83
CA ALA A 212 0.13 -11.96 -7.07
C ALA A 212 0.33 -11.26 -5.72
N PRO A 213 0.80 -11.99 -4.68
CA PRO A 213 1.06 -11.39 -3.39
C PRO A 213 2.42 -10.68 -3.40
N VAL A 214 2.54 -9.64 -2.56
CA VAL A 214 3.83 -9.09 -2.16
C VAL A 214 4.31 -9.82 -0.91
N LEU A 215 5.45 -10.51 -1.02
CA LEU A 215 6.10 -11.25 0.05
C LEU A 215 7.40 -10.53 0.43
N LEU A 216 7.52 -10.14 1.69
CA LEU A 216 8.70 -9.43 2.17
C LEU A 216 9.80 -10.41 2.56
N VAL A 217 11.06 -10.13 2.24
CA VAL A 217 12.22 -10.94 2.64
C VAL A 217 13.30 -10.09 3.31
N ASN A 218 14.21 -10.70 4.08
CA ASN A 218 15.42 -10.00 4.53
C ASN A 218 16.40 -9.87 3.35
N LYS A 219 17.41 -9.03 3.49
CA LYS A 219 18.45 -8.91 2.46
C LYS A 219 19.19 -10.23 2.22
N ASP A 220 19.48 -11.00 3.26
CA ASP A 220 20.36 -12.19 3.24
C ASP A 220 19.66 -13.50 3.64
N SER A 221 18.34 -13.47 3.85
CA SER A 221 17.59 -14.65 4.23
C SER A 221 16.12 -14.57 3.84
N VAL A 222 15.49 -15.73 3.65
CA VAL A 222 14.03 -15.85 3.54
C VAL A 222 13.47 -16.17 4.93
N PRO A 223 12.67 -15.26 5.54
CA PRO A 223 12.05 -15.52 6.84
C PRO A 223 11.20 -16.79 6.83
N ASN A 224 11.15 -17.50 7.97
CA ASN A 224 10.42 -18.77 8.08
C ASN A 224 8.95 -18.67 7.68
N ALA A 225 8.26 -17.57 8.04
CA ALA A 225 6.87 -17.35 7.64
C ALA A 225 6.69 -17.34 6.11
N ILE A 226 7.62 -16.72 5.39
CA ILE A 226 7.62 -16.60 3.93
C ILE A 226 7.99 -17.91 3.28
N ALA A 227 9.01 -18.60 3.80
CA ALA A 227 9.41 -19.91 3.31
C ALA A 227 8.28 -20.93 3.46
N ASN A 228 7.62 -20.96 4.62
CA ASN A 228 6.48 -21.83 4.88
C ASN A 228 5.30 -21.50 3.96
N TYR A 229 4.91 -20.22 3.85
CA TYR A 229 3.85 -19.80 2.94
C TYR A 229 4.14 -20.20 1.49
N THR A 230 5.35 -19.90 1.00
CA THR A 230 5.77 -20.25 -0.36
C THR A 230 5.61 -21.74 -0.63
N LYS A 231 6.07 -22.62 0.28
CA LYS A 231 5.99 -24.09 0.13
C LYS A 231 4.56 -24.65 0.11
N ILE A 232 3.64 -24.08 0.89
CA ILE A 232 2.27 -24.56 1.03
C ILE A 232 1.29 -23.90 0.04
N SER A 233 1.67 -22.76 -0.53
CA SER A 233 0.88 -22.04 -1.54
C SER A 233 0.91 -22.72 -2.92
N LYS A 234 0.21 -22.13 -3.89
CA LYS A 234 0.25 -22.55 -5.30
C LYS A 234 1.36 -21.88 -6.12
N ILE A 235 2.26 -21.13 -5.47
CA ILE A 235 3.34 -20.40 -6.13
C ILE A 235 4.30 -21.38 -6.81
N ASP A 236 4.41 -21.27 -8.14
CA ASP A 236 5.32 -22.02 -9.02
C ASP A 236 6.30 -21.10 -9.78
N ARG A 237 6.13 -19.78 -9.65
CA ARG A 237 6.99 -18.75 -10.24
C ARG A 237 7.26 -17.64 -9.24
N ALA A 238 8.44 -17.05 -9.31
CA ALA A 238 8.80 -15.86 -8.56
C ALA A 238 9.24 -14.72 -9.48
N VAL A 239 8.92 -13.52 -9.03
CA VAL A 239 9.57 -12.28 -9.46
C VAL A 239 10.17 -11.65 -8.22
N VAL A 240 11.47 -11.35 -8.26
CA VAL A 240 12.16 -10.62 -7.20
C VAL A 240 12.32 -9.18 -7.66
N ILE A 241 11.85 -8.24 -6.86
CA ILE A 241 11.94 -6.80 -7.10
C ILE A 241 12.89 -6.23 -6.05
N GLY A 242 14.03 -5.75 -6.51
CA GLY A 242 15.11 -5.23 -5.69
C GLY A 242 16.46 -5.63 -6.27
N GLY A 243 17.44 -4.72 -6.16
CA GLY A 243 18.80 -4.99 -6.60
C GLY A 243 19.55 -5.91 -5.64
N VAL A 244 20.75 -6.34 -6.04
CA VAL A 244 21.63 -7.19 -5.21
C VAL A 244 22.04 -6.55 -3.88
N SER A 245 21.83 -5.24 -3.71
CA SER A 245 22.04 -4.53 -2.44
C SER A 245 20.87 -4.65 -1.47
N THR A 246 19.67 -5.00 -1.95
CA THR A 246 18.44 -5.06 -1.14
C THR A 246 17.90 -6.48 -1.01
N VAL A 247 18.20 -7.34 -1.98
CA VAL A 247 17.98 -8.79 -1.96
C VAL A 247 19.23 -9.48 -2.50
N TYR A 248 20.05 -10.04 -1.61
CA TYR A 248 21.31 -10.69 -1.97
C TYR A 248 21.05 -11.97 -2.78
N ASP A 249 22.06 -12.39 -3.55
CA ASP A 249 21.99 -13.62 -4.35
C ASP A 249 21.60 -14.85 -3.52
N ILE A 250 22.08 -14.94 -2.26
CA ILE A 250 21.70 -16.03 -1.35
C ILE A 250 20.19 -16.06 -1.08
N THR A 251 19.55 -14.90 -0.93
CA THR A 251 18.10 -14.81 -0.74
C THR A 251 17.36 -15.18 -2.01
N PHE A 252 17.84 -14.70 -3.16
CA PHE A 252 17.31 -15.05 -4.47
C PHE A 252 17.34 -16.57 -4.72
N ASP A 253 18.48 -17.20 -4.46
CA ASP A 253 18.66 -18.65 -4.63
C ASP A 253 17.82 -19.46 -3.64
N ASN A 254 17.66 -18.96 -2.41
CA ASN A 254 16.76 -19.55 -1.43
C ASN A 254 15.30 -19.49 -1.90
N ILE A 255 14.84 -18.35 -2.43
CA ILE A 255 13.49 -18.23 -3.02
C ILE A 255 13.32 -19.24 -4.15
N LYS A 256 14.29 -19.30 -5.08
CA LYS A 256 14.27 -20.24 -6.21
C LYS A 256 14.17 -21.69 -5.77
N SER A 257 14.83 -22.05 -4.67
CA SER A 257 14.82 -23.42 -4.12
C SER A 257 13.51 -23.78 -3.42
N LEU A 258 12.74 -22.78 -2.95
CA LEU A 258 11.47 -22.99 -2.25
C LEU A 258 10.29 -23.26 -3.19
N ILE A 259 10.40 -22.80 -4.44
CA ILE A 259 9.33 -22.87 -5.41
C ILE A 259 9.34 -24.28 -6.03
N LYS A 260 8.23 -25.00 -5.85
CA LYS A 260 8.06 -26.35 -6.38
C LYS A 260 8.09 -26.29 -7.91
N ARG A 261 8.90 -27.17 -8.52
CA ARG A 261 8.82 -27.47 -9.95
C ARG A 261 7.62 -28.36 -10.24
#